data_AF-A0AA41SS19-F1
#
_entry.id   AF-A0AA41SS19-F1
#
_cell.length_a   1.000
_cell.length_b   1.000
_cell.length_c   1.000
_cell.angle_alpha   90.00
_cell.angle_beta   90.00
_cell.angle_gamma   90.00
#
_symmetry.space_group_name_H-M   'P 1'
#
loop_
_entity.id
_entity.type
_entity.pdbx_description
1 polymer ?
#
loop_
_entity_poly.entity_id
_entity_poly.type
_entity_poly.pdbx_seq_one_letter_code
_entity_poly.pdbx_strand_id
1 'polypeptide(L)'
;MGKASSVSATLLACHPTAEVTTVQVDVSNLQSVFWAAKELKQRKVIHMFSTAEGLLTQQDKVTADGLQEVFATNVFGHFILIRELEPLLCHSDNPSQLIWTSSRNARKSNFSLEDIQHRKGQEPYSSSKYATDLLNVSLNRHFNQQLRFFANAFTLTPYNGTEALVWLFHQKPESLNPLTKYMSATTGFGSNYVTVQKMDIDEDTAEKFYQNLLELEKHVRVITIQKSNHQS
;
A
#
# COMPACT_ATOMS: atom_id res chain seq x y z
N MET A 1 -16.20 12.70 -2.07
CA MET A 1 -17.01 12.34 -0.88
C MET A 1 -18.07 11.26 -1.15
N GLY A 2 -18.68 11.14 -2.34
CA GLY A 2 -19.80 10.22 -2.58
C GLY A 2 -19.56 8.73 -2.28
N LYS A 3 -18.42 8.15 -2.70
CA LYS A 3 -18.13 6.71 -2.47
C LYS A 3 -17.98 6.37 -0.98
N ALA A 4 -17.19 7.13 -0.23
CA ALA A 4 -16.93 6.87 1.18
C ALA A 4 -18.20 7.00 2.05
N SER A 5 -19.03 8.02 1.79
CA SER A 5 -20.30 8.18 2.49
C SER A 5 -21.28 7.05 2.19
N SER A 6 -21.32 6.56 0.94
CA SER A 6 -22.15 5.40 0.56
C SER A 6 -21.72 4.11 1.26
N VAL A 7 -20.40 3.86 1.32
CA VAL A 7 -19.86 2.71 2.07
C VAL A 7 -20.17 2.83 3.55
N SER A 8 -20.00 4.00 4.15
CA SER A 8 -20.33 4.24 5.56
C SER A 8 -21.80 3.97 5.86
N ALA A 9 -22.72 4.46 5.01
CA ALA A 9 -24.15 4.21 5.17
C ALA A 9 -24.48 2.71 5.08
N THR A 10 -23.86 2.00 4.14
CA THR A 10 -24.04 0.56 3.96
C THR A 10 -23.52 -0.22 5.17
N LEU A 11 -22.34 0.14 5.69
CA LEU A 11 -21.75 -0.49 6.87
C LEU A 11 -22.63 -0.29 8.12
N LEU A 12 -23.12 0.93 8.35
CA LEU A 12 -23.98 1.23 9.49
C LEU A 12 -25.36 0.57 9.38
N ALA A 13 -25.87 0.36 8.17
CA ALA A 13 -27.10 -0.40 7.96
C ALA A 13 -26.94 -1.88 8.34
N CYS A 14 -25.80 -2.49 8.03
CA CYS A 14 -25.50 -3.89 8.38
C CYS A 14 -25.02 -4.06 9.83
N HIS A 15 -24.32 -3.06 10.37
CA HIS A 15 -23.70 -3.07 11.70
C HIS A 15 -23.98 -1.76 12.44
N PRO A 16 -25.19 -1.59 13.02
CA PRO A 16 -25.62 -0.31 13.60
C PRO A 16 -24.77 0.19 14.77
N THR A 17 -24.02 -0.69 15.44
CA THR A 17 -23.15 -0.36 16.56
C THR A 17 -21.70 -0.07 16.15
N ALA A 18 -21.37 -0.16 14.85
CA ALA A 18 -20.03 0.12 14.36
C ALA A 18 -19.74 1.62 14.41
N GLU A 19 -18.53 1.99 14.84
CA GLU A 19 -18.03 3.36 14.71
C GLU A 19 -17.34 3.51 13.35
N VAL A 20 -17.88 4.36 12.48
CA VAL A 20 -17.30 4.62 11.16
C VAL A 20 -16.84 6.06 11.08
N THR A 21 -15.57 6.27 10.75
CA THR A 21 -15.07 7.61 10.40
C THR A 21 -14.34 7.60 9.06
N THR A 22 -14.43 8.70 8.33
CA THR A 22 -13.74 8.93 7.07
C THR A 22 -12.61 9.93 7.24
N VAL A 23 -11.40 9.56 6.82
CA VAL A 23 -10.26 10.48 6.66
C VAL A 23 -9.97 10.59 5.18
N GLN A 24 -9.95 11.81 4.65
CA GLN A 24 -9.59 12.04 3.25
C GLN A 24 -8.07 12.01 3.11
N VAL A 25 -7.57 11.23 2.15
CA VAL A 25 -6.15 11.18 1.81
C VAL A 25 -5.98 11.12 0.30
N ASP A 26 -5.11 11.98 -0.22
CA ASP A 26 -4.54 11.86 -1.55
C ASP A 26 -3.10 11.37 -1.40
N VAL A 27 -2.87 10.09 -1.73
CA VAL A 27 -1.54 9.47 -1.58
C VAL A 27 -0.53 9.97 -2.61
N SER A 28 -0.95 10.68 -3.66
CA SER A 28 -0.04 11.34 -4.60
C SER A 28 0.50 12.68 -4.06
N ASN A 29 -0.12 13.21 -3.00
CA ASN A 29 0.20 14.49 -2.38
C ASN A 29 0.71 14.28 -0.94
N LEU A 30 1.98 14.56 -0.72
CA LEU A 30 2.62 14.23 0.56
C LEU A 30 2.12 15.08 1.73
N GLN A 31 1.71 16.32 1.47
CA GLN A 31 1.07 17.14 2.50
C GLN A 31 -0.27 16.51 2.94
N SER A 32 -1.04 15.95 2.00
CA SER A 32 -2.25 15.21 2.32
C SER A 32 -1.95 13.95 3.12
N VAL A 33 -0.87 13.22 2.79
CA VAL A 33 -0.44 12.03 3.55
C VAL A 33 -0.08 12.39 4.99
N PHE A 34 0.72 13.44 5.21
CA PHE A 34 1.09 13.88 6.56
C PHE A 34 -0.13 14.32 7.38
N TRP A 35 -1.07 15.04 6.77
CA TRP A 35 -2.32 15.43 7.42
C TRP A 35 -3.16 14.21 7.82
N ALA A 36 -3.36 13.27 6.90
CA ALA A 36 -4.10 12.05 7.18
C ALA A 36 -3.46 11.23 8.30
N ALA A 37 -2.14 11.09 8.29
CA ALA A 37 -1.41 10.38 9.35
C ALA A 37 -1.57 11.06 10.71
N LYS A 38 -1.53 12.40 10.77
CA LYS A 38 -1.78 13.16 12.00
C LYS A 38 -3.19 12.94 12.53
N GLU A 39 -4.20 12.95 11.66
CA GLU A 39 -5.58 12.63 12.07
C GLU A 39 -5.72 11.21 12.59
N LEU A 40 -5.13 10.23 11.91
CA LEU A 40 -5.19 8.82 12.32
C LEU A 40 -4.53 8.60 13.70
N LYS A 41 -3.40 9.26 13.96
CA LYS A 41 -2.72 9.23 15.27
C LYS A 41 -3.60 9.72 16.43
N GLN A 42 -4.53 10.64 16.18
CA GLN A 42 -5.42 11.16 17.22
C GLN A 42 -6.53 10.18 17.60
N ARG A 43 -6.86 9.21 16.74
CA ARG A 43 -8.05 8.36 16.86
C ARG A 43 -7.82 7.04 17.63
N LYS A 44 -6.55 6.71 17.94
CA LYS A 44 -6.06 5.48 18.64
C LYS A 44 -6.44 4.14 17.98
N VAL A 45 -5.56 3.16 18.21
CA VAL A 45 -5.48 1.75 17.76
C VAL A 45 -6.03 1.44 16.35
N ILE A 46 -5.10 1.26 15.41
CA ILE A 46 -5.39 0.72 14.08
C ILE A 46 -5.10 -0.79 14.13
N HIS A 47 -6.14 -1.61 14.23
CA HIS A 47 -5.98 -3.07 14.20
C HIS A 47 -5.66 -3.60 12.79
N MET A 48 -6.16 -2.92 11.76
CA MET A 48 -5.97 -3.28 10.36
C MET A 48 -5.80 -2.01 9.52
N PHE A 49 -4.78 -1.99 8.68
CA PHE A 49 -4.60 -0.96 7.65
C PHE A 49 -4.50 -1.63 6.28
N SER A 50 -5.40 -1.23 5.37
CA SER A 50 -5.42 -1.74 3.99
C SER A 50 -5.30 -0.58 3.01
N THR A 51 -4.39 -0.71 2.04
CA THR A 51 -4.24 0.26 0.96
C THR A 51 -5.13 -0.16 -0.22
N ALA A 52 -6.22 0.59 -0.44
CA ALA A 52 -7.13 0.36 -1.55
C ALA A 52 -6.81 1.30 -2.72
N GLU A 53 -6.90 0.76 -3.94
CA GLU A 53 -6.79 1.43 -5.25
C GLU A 53 -5.49 2.24 -5.48
N GLY A 54 -4.49 1.57 -6.06
CA GLY A 54 -3.44 2.27 -6.79
C GLY A 54 -3.95 2.82 -8.12
N LEU A 55 -3.28 3.84 -8.64
CA LEU A 55 -3.55 4.44 -9.93
C LEU A 55 -3.29 3.42 -11.05
N LEU A 56 -4.35 3.02 -11.76
CA LEU A 56 -4.35 2.04 -12.85
C LEU A 56 -4.17 2.73 -14.21
N THR A 57 -3.11 3.53 -14.39
CA THR A 57 -2.79 4.13 -15.68
C THR A 57 -1.29 4.07 -16.00
N GLN A 58 -0.99 4.02 -17.30
CA GLN A 58 0.36 4.13 -17.85
C GLN A 58 0.68 5.57 -18.27
N GLN A 59 -0.31 6.47 -18.26
CA GLN A 59 -0.07 7.90 -18.42
C GLN A 59 0.47 8.44 -17.10
N ASP A 60 1.75 8.80 -17.11
CA ASP A 60 2.46 9.27 -15.95
C ASP A 60 2.67 10.78 -16.03
N LYS A 61 2.36 11.48 -14.95
CA LYS A 61 2.54 12.92 -14.79
C LYS A 61 3.49 13.17 -13.64
N VAL A 62 3.95 14.41 -13.50
CA VAL A 62 4.77 14.81 -12.35
C VAL A 62 3.87 15.48 -11.31
N THR A 63 3.96 15.04 -10.06
CA THR A 63 3.22 15.61 -8.93
C THR A 63 3.77 16.99 -8.55
N ALA A 64 3.06 17.72 -7.68
CA ALA A 64 3.53 19.00 -7.13
C ALA A 64 4.84 18.91 -6.32
N ASP A 65 5.25 17.69 -5.94
CA ASP A 65 6.49 17.40 -5.22
C ASP A 65 7.61 16.90 -6.16
N GLY A 66 7.41 16.93 -7.47
CA GLY A 66 8.43 16.56 -8.45
C GLY A 66 8.64 15.06 -8.62
N LEU A 67 7.67 14.24 -8.18
CA LEU A 67 7.70 12.78 -8.30
C LEU A 67 6.83 12.32 -9.47
N GLN A 68 7.16 11.18 -10.07
CA GLN A 68 6.26 10.51 -11.01
C GLN A 68 4.97 10.07 -10.28
N GLU A 69 3.81 10.44 -10.81
CA GLU A 69 2.49 10.28 -10.19
C GLU A 69 2.15 8.81 -9.93
N VAL A 70 2.47 7.92 -10.86
CA VAL A 70 2.23 6.48 -10.69
C VAL A 70 3.05 5.92 -9.53
N PHE A 71 4.33 6.29 -9.47
CA PHE A 71 5.23 5.88 -8.38
C PHE A 71 4.80 6.50 -7.03
N ALA A 72 4.49 7.80 -7.02
CA ALA A 72 4.05 8.52 -5.83
C ALA A 72 2.78 7.88 -5.26
N THR A 73 1.79 7.62 -6.10
CA THR A 73 0.49 7.05 -5.72
C THR A 73 0.61 5.60 -5.28
N ASN A 74 1.29 4.75 -6.05
CA ASN A 74 1.27 3.30 -5.81
C ASN A 74 2.29 2.84 -4.77
N VAL A 75 3.34 3.62 -4.54
CA VAL A 75 4.49 3.19 -3.74
C VAL A 75 4.85 4.23 -2.67
N PHE A 76 5.30 5.42 -3.06
CA PHE A 76 5.98 6.32 -2.13
C PHE A 76 5.05 6.98 -1.11
N GLY A 77 3.86 7.42 -1.52
CA GLY A 77 2.87 7.99 -0.61
C GLY A 77 2.43 7.00 0.47
N HIS A 78 2.22 5.73 0.08
CA HIS A 78 1.93 4.66 1.03
C HIS A 78 3.13 4.33 1.93
N PHE A 79 4.35 4.32 1.39
CA PHE A 79 5.57 4.16 2.17
C PHE A 79 5.67 5.22 3.28
N ILE A 80 5.50 6.50 2.93
CA ILE A 80 5.50 7.61 3.90
C ILE A 80 4.37 7.45 4.92
N LEU A 81 3.16 7.08 4.47
CA LEU A 81 2.04 6.86 5.37
C LEU A 81 2.33 5.77 6.41
N ILE A 82 2.95 4.66 6.01
CA ILE A 82 3.33 3.58 6.93
C ILE A 82 4.44 4.02 7.87
N ARG A 83 5.46 4.71 7.38
CA ARG A 83 6.53 5.29 8.22
C ARG A 83 5.96 6.24 9.27
N GLU A 84 4.95 7.03 8.91
CA GLU A 84 4.25 7.89 9.88
C GLU A 84 3.43 7.08 10.88
N LEU A 85 2.75 6.02 10.45
CA LEU A 85 1.87 5.20 11.30
C LEU A 85 2.61 4.09 12.06
N GLU A 86 3.91 3.88 11.84
CA GLU A 86 4.75 2.89 12.52
C GLU A 86 4.53 2.84 14.05
N PRO A 87 4.51 3.98 14.79
CA PRO A 87 4.29 3.96 16.23
C PRO A 87 2.91 3.42 16.65
N LEU A 88 1.91 3.45 15.75
CA LEU A 88 0.58 2.88 15.99
C LEU A 88 0.49 1.42 15.57
N LEU A 89 1.20 1.04 14.49
CA LEU A 89 1.12 -0.29 13.90
C LEU A 89 1.97 -1.31 14.67
N CYS A 90 3.08 -0.89 15.25
CA CYS A 90 4.05 -1.79 15.89
C CYS A 90 3.96 -1.81 17.42
N HIS A 91 2.77 -1.65 17.99
CA HIS A 91 2.56 -1.73 19.43
C HIS A 91 2.64 -3.19 19.90
N SER A 92 3.51 -3.50 20.88
CA SER A 92 3.76 -4.87 21.36
C SER A 92 2.50 -5.62 21.81
N ASP A 93 1.57 -4.88 22.39
CA ASP A 93 0.37 -5.43 23.03
C ASP A 93 -0.77 -5.68 22.03
N ASN A 94 -0.69 -5.10 20.82
CA ASN A 94 -1.71 -5.23 19.77
C ASN A 94 -1.02 -5.42 18.41
N PRO A 95 -0.82 -6.66 17.95
CA PRO A 95 -0.22 -6.90 16.65
C PRO A 95 -1.13 -6.34 15.56
N SER A 96 -0.63 -5.36 14.81
CA SER A 96 -1.39 -4.79 13.68
C SER A 96 -1.09 -5.58 12.42
N GLN A 97 -2.05 -5.61 11.49
CA GLN A 97 -1.84 -6.18 10.17
C GLN A 97 -1.88 -5.09 9.11
N LEU A 98 -0.81 -5.00 8.33
CA LEU A 98 -0.79 -4.22 7.09
C LEU A 98 -1.06 -5.13 5.91
N ILE A 99 -2.10 -4.83 5.12
CA ILE A 99 -2.38 -5.56 3.88
C ILE A 99 -2.22 -4.64 2.66
N TRP A 100 -1.26 -4.93 1.79
CA TRP A 100 -0.94 -4.09 0.62
C TRP A 100 -1.36 -4.73 -0.71
N THR A 101 -1.95 -3.95 -1.61
CA THR A 101 -2.40 -4.41 -2.93
C THR A 101 -1.36 -4.26 -4.07
N SER A 102 -0.74 -5.38 -4.45
CA SER A 102 0.08 -5.59 -5.66
C SER A 102 -0.76 -6.01 -6.89
N SER A 103 -0.13 -6.53 -7.94
CA SER A 103 -0.72 -6.92 -9.22
C SER A 103 0.02 -8.10 -9.87
N ARG A 104 -0.68 -8.84 -10.74
CA ARG A 104 -0.07 -9.79 -11.69
C ARG A 104 0.83 -9.09 -12.73
N ASN A 105 0.62 -7.79 -12.94
CA ASN A 105 1.46 -6.97 -13.81
C ASN A 105 2.76 -6.50 -13.12
N ALA A 106 3.04 -6.91 -11.88
CA ALA A 106 4.32 -6.66 -11.24
C ALA A 106 5.44 -7.46 -11.92
N ARG A 107 6.14 -6.84 -12.88
CA ARG A 107 7.17 -7.51 -13.69
C ARG A 107 8.54 -6.95 -13.39
N LYS A 108 9.46 -7.82 -13.01
CA LYS A 108 10.88 -7.50 -12.80
C LYS A 108 11.53 -6.83 -14.01
N SER A 109 11.16 -7.25 -15.22
CA SER A 109 11.68 -6.68 -16.48
C SER A 109 11.36 -5.20 -16.68
N ASN A 110 10.37 -4.68 -15.95
CA ASN A 110 9.89 -3.31 -16.08
C ASN A 110 10.38 -2.42 -14.93
N PHE A 111 11.28 -2.90 -14.06
CA PHE A 111 11.79 -2.13 -12.92
C PHE A 111 13.31 -1.97 -13.00
N SER A 112 13.83 -0.82 -12.56
CA SER A 112 15.26 -0.51 -12.45
C SER A 112 15.51 0.20 -11.13
N LEU A 113 16.59 -0.19 -10.42
CA LEU A 113 17.01 0.49 -9.19
C LEU A 113 17.58 1.88 -9.46
N GLU A 114 18.09 2.10 -10.67
CA GLU A 114 18.66 3.36 -11.13
C GLU A 114 17.56 4.37 -11.54
N ASP A 115 16.34 3.90 -11.76
CA ASP A 115 15.15 4.70 -12.08
C ASP A 115 13.92 4.18 -11.34
N ILE A 116 13.96 4.25 -10.00
CA ILE A 116 12.88 3.73 -9.14
C ILE A 116 11.51 4.34 -9.41
N GLN A 117 11.47 5.54 -10.00
CA GLN A 117 10.25 6.26 -10.33
C GLN A 117 9.75 5.95 -11.75
N HIS A 118 10.53 5.21 -12.54
CA HIS A 118 10.23 4.83 -13.92
C HIS A 118 10.10 6.01 -14.89
N ARG A 119 10.91 7.06 -14.70
CA ARG A 119 10.88 8.31 -15.49
C ARG A 119 11.16 8.08 -16.97
N LYS A 120 11.99 7.08 -17.31
CA LYS A 120 12.46 6.85 -18.69
C LYS A 120 11.73 5.70 -19.39
N GLY A 121 10.86 4.97 -18.69
CA GLY A 121 10.22 3.77 -19.21
C GLY A 121 8.79 4.00 -19.70
N GLN A 122 8.21 2.97 -20.33
CA GLN A 122 6.85 3.01 -20.91
C GLN A 122 5.80 2.25 -20.08
N GLU A 123 6.26 1.53 -19.06
CA GLU A 123 5.44 0.66 -18.19
C GLU A 123 5.43 1.08 -16.69
N PRO A 124 5.14 2.35 -16.35
CA PRO A 124 5.21 2.86 -14.98
C PRO A 124 4.30 2.12 -14.00
N TYR A 125 3.12 1.68 -14.45
CA TYR A 125 2.23 0.90 -13.58
C TYR A 125 2.84 -0.44 -13.21
N SER A 126 3.34 -1.17 -14.21
CA SER A 126 3.97 -2.49 -14.02
C SER A 126 5.21 -2.39 -13.12
N SER A 127 6.03 -1.36 -13.35
CA SER A 127 7.19 -1.02 -12.52
C SER A 127 6.80 -0.75 -11.07
N SER A 128 5.80 0.12 -10.85
CA SER A 128 5.32 0.46 -9.50
C SER A 128 4.78 -0.74 -8.72
N LYS A 129 4.18 -1.71 -9.41
CA LYS A 129 3.67 -2.93 -8.77
C LYS A 129 4.78 -3.92 -8.44
N TYR A 130 5.85 -3.98 -9.23
CA TYR A 130 7.05 -4.72 -8.83
C TYR A 130 7.80 -4.02 -7.68
N ALA A 131 7.90 -2.70 -7.70
CA ALA A 131 8.43 -1.91 -6.59
C ALA A 131 7.65 -2.12 -5.28
N THR A 132 6.31 -2.23 -5.37
CA THR A 132 5.46 -2.62 -4.24
C THR A 132 5.86 -3.98 -3.66
N ASP A 133 6.15 -4.96 -4.53
CA ASP A 133 6.59 -6.28 -4.09
C ASP A 133 7.99 -6.25 -3.45
N LEU A 134 8.91 -5.41 -3.94
CA LEU A 134 10.21 -5.22 -3.30
C LEU A 134 10.05 -4.59 -1.91
N LEU A 135 9.25 -3.51 -1.83
CA LEU A 135 8.98 -2.83 -0.56
C LEU A 135 8.38 -3.78 0.47
N ASN A 136 7.51 -4.69 0.06
CA ASN A 136 6.99 -5.76 0.91
C ASN A 136 8.08 -6.49 1.67
N VAL A 137 9.01 -7.05 0.91
CA VAL A 137 10.00 -7.99 1.41
C VAL A 137 10.88 -7.28 2.43
N SER A 138 11.27 -6.04 2.13
CA SER A 138 12.02 -5.20 3.08
C SER A 138 11.20 -4.83 4.31
N LEU A 139 9.98 -4.33 4.14
CA LEU A 139 9.11 -3.97 5.28
C LEU A 139 8.87 -5.18 6.20
N ASN A 140 8.72 -6.38 5.65
CA ASN A 140 8.59 -7.60 6.43
C ASN A 140 9.79 -7.89 7.33
N ARG A 141 10.99 -7.60 6.83
CA ARG A 141 12.24 -7.78 7.57
C ARG A 141 12.40 -6.71 8.65
N HIS A 142 12.02 -5.45 8.36
CA HIS A 142 12.17 -4.32 9.28
C HIS A 142 11.08 -4.26 10.36
N PHE A 143 9.85 -4.71 10.06
CA PHE A 143 8.68 -4.60 10.94
C PHE A 143 8.22 -5.96 11.51
N ASN A 144 9.16 -6.88 11.68
CA ASN A 144 9.00 -8.13 12.43
C ASN A 144 7.74 -8.94 12.05
N GLN A 145 7.56 -9.19 10.74
CA GLN A 145 6.50 -10.06 10.22
C GLN A 145 5.05 -9.62 10.44
N GLN A 146 4.74 -8.34 10.71
CA GLN A 146 3.35 -7.87 10.89
C GLN A 146 2.67 -7.35 9.60
N LEU A 147 3.35 -7.40 8.45
CA LEU A 147 2.92 -6.77 7.20
C LEU A 147 2.81 -7.83 6.09
N ARG A 148 1.70 -7.96 5.35
CA ARG A 148 1.52 -8.98 4.28
C ARG A 148 0.76 -8.46 3.06
N PHE A 149 0.89 -9.14 1.92
CA PHE A 149 0.55 -8.60 0.60
C PHE A 149 -0.55 -9.40 -0.09
N PHE A 150 -1.41 -8.65 -0.76
CA PHE A 150 -2.52 -9.08 -1.58
C PHE A 150 -2.27 -8.63 -3.02
N ALA A 151 -2.73 -9.37 -4.03
CA ALA A 151 -2.83 -8.83 -5.39
C ALA A 151 -4.27 -8.95 -5.86
N ASN A 152 -4.86 -7.83 -6.28
CA ASN A 152 -6.13 -7.85 -7.00
C ASN A 152 -5.89 -8.51 -8.36
N ALA A 153 -6.30 -9.77 -8.49
CA ALA A 153 -6.57 -10.35 -9.79
C ALA A 153 -7.88 -9.75 -10.31
N PHE A 154 -7.96 -9.51 -11.63
CA PHE A 154 -9.22 -9.16 -12.31
C PHE A 154 -10.32 -10.11 -11.83
N THR A 155 -11.28 -9.59 -11.08
CA THR A 155 -12.35 -10.38 -10.48
C THR A 155 -13.69 -9.76 -10.82
N LEU A 156 -14.67 -10.64 -11.07
CA LEU A 156 -15.99 -10.31 -11.64
C LEU A 156 -16.81 -9.36 -10.75
N THR A 157 -16.56 -9.36 -9.45
CA THR A 157 -17.23 -8.51 -8.45
C THR A 157 -16.26 -8.14 -7.32
N PRO A 158 -16.50 -7.03 -6.59
CA PRO A 158 -15.74 -6.70 -5.38
C PRO A 158 -15.72 -7.82 -4.35
N TYR A 159 -16.83 -8.55 -4.19
CA TYR A 159 -16.95 -9.70 -3.28
C TYR A 159 -15.92 -10.79 -3.61
N ASN A 160 -15.78 -11.15 -4.89
CA ASN A 160 -14.79 -12.14 -5.31
C ASN A 160 -13.36 -11.62 -5.18
N GLY A 161 -13.14 -10.33 -5.41
CA GLY A 161 -11.84 -9.69 -5.21
C GLY A 161 -11.37 -9.75 -3.76
N THR A 162 -12.29 -9.69 -2.79
CA THR A 162 -11.95 -9.61 -1.36
C THR A 162 -11.61 -10.93 -0.67
N GLU A 163 -11.78 -12.09 -1.32
CA GLU A 163 -11.58 -13.41 -0.68
C GLU A 163 -10.22 -13.54 0.03
N ALA A 164 -9.12 -13.26 -0.67
CA ALA A 164 -7.79 -13.36 -0.06
C ALA A 164 -7.54 -12.28 1.00
N LEU A 165 -8.19 -11.11 0.91
CA LEU A 165 -8.10 -10.07 1.95
C LEU A 165 -8.71 -10.56 3.27
N VAL A 166 -9.93 -11.11 3.19
CA VAL A 166 -10.65 -11.64 4.35
C VAL A 166 -9.92 -12.87 4.90
N TRP A 167 -9.47 -13.78 4.03
CA TRP A 167 -8.71 -14.95 4.46
C TRP A 167 -7.42 -14.58 5.19
N LEU A 168 -6.63 -13.63 4.65
CA LEU A 168 -5.38 -13.14 5.25
C LEU A 168 -5.61 -12.52 6.63
N PHE A 169 -6.68 -11.74 6.79
CA PHE A 169 -7.04 -11.13 8.07
C PHE A 169 -7.17 -12.16 9.21
N HIS A 170 -7.65 -13.35 8.89
CA HIS A 170 -7.82 -14.43 9.85
C HIS A 170 -6.56 -15.29 10.08
N GLN A 171 -5.47 -15.04 9.36
CA GLN A 171 -4.23 -15.81 9.53
C GLN A 171 -3.33 -15.21 10.61
N LYS A 172 -2.51 -16.08 11.23
CA LYS A 172 -1.39 -15.63 12.05
C LYS A 172 -0.29 -15.10 11.14
N PRO A 173 0.21 -13.86 11.33
CA PRO A 173 1.23 -13.29 10.45
C PRO A 173 2.46 -14.19 10.29
N GLU A 174 2.89 -14.88 11.35
CA GLU A 174 4.06 -15.75 11.38
C GLU A 174 3.91 -17.03 10.53
N SER A 175 2.67 -17.44 10.23
CA SER A 175 2.40 -18.59 9.37
C SER A 175 2.50 -18.28 7.86
N LEU A 176 2.63 -17.02 7.50
CA LEU A 176 2.60 -16.56 6.12
C LEU A 176 4.01 -16.31 5.58
N ASN A 177 4.28 -16.79 4.36
CA ASN A 177 5.55 -16.62 3.69
C ASN A 177 5.67 -15.21 3.07
N PRO A 178 6.66 -14.39 3.44
CA PRO A 178 6.81 -13.01 2.94
C PRO A 178 7.14 -12.93 1.44
N LEU A 179 7.65 -14.02 0.85
CA LEU A 179 7.97 -14.14 -0.59
C LEU A 179 6.81 -14.72 -1.42
N THR A 180 5.59 -14.73 -0.87
CA THR A 180 4.41 -15.30 -1.53
C THR A 180 3.30 -14.26 -1.67
N LYS A 181 2.69 -14.21 -2.86
CA LYS A 181 1.44 -13.49 -3.12
C LYS A 181 0.26 -14.41 -2.85
N TYR A 182 -0.73 -13.89 -2.15
CA TYR A 182 -2.03 -14.53 -1.94
C TYR A 182 -3.06 -13.81 -2.81
N MET A 183 -3.77 -14.56 -3.64
CA MET A 183 -4.67 -14.03 -4.66
C MET A 183 -6.04 -14.64 -4.54
N SER A 184 -7.07 -13.82 -4.74
CA SER A 184 -8.44 -14.30 -4.86
C SER A 184 -8.64 -14.95 -6.22
N ALA A 185 -9.23 -16.14 -6.23
CA ALA A 185 -9.64 -16.87 -7.42
C ALA A 185 -11.07 -17.39 -7.26
N THR A 186 -11.76 -17.61 -8.37
CA THR A 186 -13.12 -18.13 -8.40
C THR A 186 -13.18 -19.35 -9.31
N THR A 187 -13.78 -20.45 -8.83
CA THR A 187 -14.01 -21.65 -9.65
C THR A 187 -15.03 -21.37 -10.74
N GLY A 188 -15.11 -22.22 -11.77
CA GLY A 188 -16.14 -22.12 -12.81
C GLY A 188 -17.58 -22.20 -12.28
N PHE A 189 -17.77 -22.69 -11.06
CA PHE A 189 -19.08 -22.78 -10.37
C PHE A 189 -19.33 -21.63 -9.39
N GLY A 190 -18.46 -20.61 -9.34
CA GLY A 190 -18.66 -19.41 -8.53
C GLY A 190 -18.15 -19.50 -7.09
N SER A 191 -17.46 -20.56 -6.70
CA SER A 191 -16.85 -20.66 -5.36
C SER A 191 -15.51 -19.92 -5.32
N ASN A 192 -15.34 -19.02 -4.36
CA ASN A 192 -14.08 -18.30 -4.16
C ASN A 192 -13.09 -19.15 -3.37
N TYR A 193 -11.80 -18.96 -3.65
CA TYR A 193 -10.69 -19.59 -2.93
C TYR A 193 -9.42 -18.74 -3.03
N VAL A 194 -8.48 -18.99 -2.12
CA VAL A 194 -7.16 -18.35 -2.15
C VAL A 194 -6.18 -19.23 -2.91
N THR A 195 -5.50 -18.64 -3.88
CA THR A 195 -4.35 -19.26 -4.56
C THR A 195 -3.08 -18.50 -4.24
N VAL A 196 -1.94 -19.18 -4.33
CA VAL A 196 -0.63 -18.64 -3.95
C VAL A 196 0.33 -18.61 -5.13
N GLN A 197 1.17 -17.58 -5.18
CA GLN A 197 2.24 -17.46 -6.17
C GLN A 197 3.53 -17.03 -5.49
N LYS A 198 4.60 -17.84 -5.62
CA LYS A 198 5.94 -17.44 -5.20
C LYS A 198 6.41 -16.26 -6.05
N MET A 199 6.92 -15.22 -5.40
CA MET A 199 7.48 -14.05 -6.07
C MET A 199 8.90 -14.34 -6.53
N ASP A 200 9.26 -13.84 -7.72
CA ASP A 200 10.64 -13.78 -8.21
C ASP A 200 11.28 -12.47 -7.74
N ILE A 201 11.72 -12.47 -6.48
CA ILE A 201 12.32 -11.31 -5.82
C ILE A 201 13.68 -11.69 -5.27
N ASP A 202 14.65 -10.83 -5.52
CA ASP A 202 15.95 -10.84 -4.89
C ASP A 202 15.90 -9.95 -3.64
N GLU A 203 16.20 -10.53 -2.47
CA GLU A 203 16.10 -9.82 -1.18
C GLU A 203 17.10 -8.66 -1.06
N ASP A 204 18.28 -8.79 -1.66
CA ASP A 204 19.28 -7.72 -1.69
C ASP A 204 18.80 -6.53 -2.52
N THR A 205 18.15 -6.79 -3.66
CA THR A 205 17.48 -5.78 -4.48
C THR A 205 16.35 -5.11 -3.71
N ALA A 206 15.57 -5.87 -2.93
CA ALA A 206 14.53 -5.31 -2.09
C ALA A 206 15.12 -4.35 -1.04
N GLU A 207 16.17 -4.77 -0.34
CA GLU A 207 16.84 -3.92 0.66
C GLU A 207 17.43 -2.66 0.04
N LYS A 208 18.12 -2.76 -1.11
CA LYS A 208 18.62 -1.58 -1.84
C LYS A 208 17.48 -0.65 -2.23
N PHE A 209 16.35 -1.18 -2.67
CA PHE A 209 15.18 -0.37 -2.99
C PHE A 209 14.64 0.36 -1.76
N TYR A 210 14.55 -0.32 -0.61
CA TYR A 210 14.14 0.30 0.65
C TYR A 210 15.07 1.44 1.08
N GLN A 211 16.38 1.28 0.94
CA GLN A 211 17.35 2.35 1.21
C GLN A 211 17.15 3.57 0.29
N ASN A 212 16.89 3.35 -1.00
CA ASN A 212 16.54 4.44 -1.92
C ASN A 212 15.29 5.22 -1.48
N LEU A 213 14.27 4.53 -0.96
CA LEU A 213 13.06 5.18 -0.44
C LEU A 213 13.33 6.01 0.82
N LEU A 214 14.18 5.51 1.73
CA LEU A 214 14.62 6.27 2.91
C LEU A 214 15.41 7.52 2.53
N GLU A 215 16.28 7.43 1.52
CA GLU A 215 16.99 8.60 1.01
C GLU A 215 16.05 9.61 0.36
N LEU A 216 15.08 9.13 -0.43
CA LEU A 216 14.07 9.99 -1.04
C LEU A 216 13.20 10.69 0.01
N GLU A 217 12.80 9.98 1.06
CA GLU A 217 12.09 10.55 2.21
C GLU A 217 12.84 11.72 2.83
N LYS A 218 14.16 11.59 3.08
CA LYS A 218 14.98 12.67 3.63
C LYS A 218 14.92 13.92 2.75
N HIS A 219 15.10 13.77 1.44
CA HIS A 219 15.07 14.89 0.49
C HIS A 219 13.70 15.59 0.47
N VAL A 220 12.62 14.81 0.42
CA VAL A 220 11.25 15.30 0.39
C VAL A 220 10.88 16.06 1.68
N ARG A 221 11.29 15.56 2.85
CA ARG A 221 11.02 16.23 4.12
C ARG A 221 11.73 17.58 4.21
N VAL A 222 12.96 17.69 3.71
CA VAL A 222 13.69 18.97 3.62
C VAL A 222 12.92 19.98 2.75
N ILE A 223 12.46 19.56 1.57
CA ILE A 223 11.68 20.41 0.66
C ILE A 223 10.38 20.87 1.34
N THR A 224 9.70 19.97 2.04
CA THR A 224 8.43 20.27 2.73
C THR A 224 8.62 21.30 3.85
N ILE A 225 9.70 21.18 4.64
CA ILE A 225 10.05 22.16 5.68
C ILE A 225 10.35 23.53 5.06
N GLN A 226 11.11 23.57 3.96
CA GLN A 226 11.42 24.81 3.26
C GLN A 226 10.16 25.49 2.70
N LYS A 227 9.24 24.72 2.09
CA LYS A 227 7.94 25.23 1.60
C LYS A 227 7.10 25.84 2.74
N SER A 228 7.11 25.20 3.92
CA SER A 228 6.37 25.66 5.11
C SER A 228 6.92 26.99 5.66
N ASN A 229 8.25 27.14 5.71
CA ASN A 229 8.90 28.35 6.19
C ASN A 229 8.74 29.55 5.25
N HIS A 230 8.52 29.32 3.95
CA HIS A 230 8.27 30.39 2.98
C HIS A 230 6.79 30.82 2.88
N GLN A 231 5.88 30.06 3.50
CA GLN A 231 4.45 30.40 3.60
C GLN A 231 4.05 30.98 4.97
N SER A 232 5.03 31.16 5.87
CA SER A 232 4.85 31.69 7.23
C SER A 232 5.25 33.16 7.32
#